data_AF-A0A2K1L3P9-F1
#
_entry.id   AF-A0A2K1L3P9-F1
#
_cell.length_a   1.000
_cell.length_b   1.000
_cell.length_c   1.000
_cell.angle_alpha   90.00
_cell.angle_beta   90.00
_cell.angle_gamma   90.00
#
_symmetry.space_group_name_H-M   'P 1'
#
loop_
_entity.id
_entity.type
_entity.pdbx_description
1 polymer ?
#
loop_
_entity_poly.entity_id
_entity_poly.type
_entity_poly.pdbx_seq_one_letter_code
_entity_poly.pdbx_strand_id
1 'polypeptide(L)'
;RDNQQKKEIEETLLTPRFYTTDFDEMEKLFNVEINQNLNEAEFVSSLTVFKADYNQTHFVRNPEFKAAADNIQGTLRQNFVEFLERSCTAKFSGFLLQKELGRRLKISTLSSCRFLFLFY
;
A
#
# COMPACT_ATOMS: atom_id res chain seq x y z
N ARG A 1 -37.00 -6.48 7.87
CA ARG A 1 -35.93 -6.28 6.87
C ARG A 1 -35.44 -4.87 7.11
N ASP A 2 -34.42 -4.73 7.95
CA ASP A 2 -33.98 -3.42 8.38
C ASP A 2 -33.25 -2.72 7.25
N ASN A 3 -33.77 -1.54 6.91
CA ASN A 3 -33.24 -0.62 5.92
C ASN A 3 -31.95 -0.02 6.51
N GLN A 4 -30.81 -0.69 6.30
CA GLN A 4 -29.51 -0.08 6.58
C GLN A 4 -29.26 1.00 5.53
N GLN A 5 -29.59 2.23 5.90
CA GLN A 5 -29.23 3.45 5.19
C GLN A 5 -27.71 3.46 5.04
N LYS A 6 -27.23 3.27 3.80
CA LYS A 6 -25.80 3.33 3.46
C LYS A 6 -25.34 4.75 3.77
N LYS A 7 -24.70 4.94 4.94
CA LYS A 7 -24.04 6.21 5.28
C LYS A 7 -23.03 6.49 4.17
N GLU A 8 -23.29 7.54 3.40
CA GLU A 8 -22.30 8.12 2.50
C GLU A 8 -21.10 8.53 3.35
N ILE A 9 -19.96 7.89 3.14
CA ILE A 9 -18.72 8.23 3.83
C ILE A 9 -18.23 9.51 3.17
N GLU A 10 -18.30 10.64 3.86
CA GLU A 10 -17.70 11.87 3.36
C GLU A 10 -16.22 11.65 3.07
N GLU A 11 -15.82 11.89 1.81
CA GLU A 11 -14.44 11.76 1.40
C GLU A 11 -13.58 12.84 2.08
N THR A 12 -12.96 12.45 3.19
CA THR A 12 -11.89 13.19 3.87
C THR A 12 -10.51 12.73 3.39
N LEU A 13 -9.46 13.50 3.69
CA LEU A 13 -8.05 13.09 3.52
C LEU A 13 -7.77 11.70 4.11
N LEU A 14 -8.49 11.35 5.17
CA LEU A 14 -8.29 10.11 5.89
C LEU A 14 -9.08 8.94 5.28
N THR A 15 -9.95 9.15 4.29
CA THR A 15 -10.89 8.10 3.82
C THR A 15 -10.11 6.88 3.33
N PRO A 16 -10.45 5.66 3.80
CA PRO A 16 -9.73 4.46 3.39
C PRO A 16 -9.97 4.22 1.90
N ARG A 17 -8.89 4.30 1.10
CA ARG A 17 -8.92 3.92 -0.30
C ARG A 17 -8.20 2.58 -0.45
N PHE A 18 -8.86 1.61 -1.07
CA PHE A 18 -8.14 0.50 -1.66
C PHE A 18 -7.33 1.05 -2.83
N TYR A 19 -6.01 0.91 -2.76
CA TYR A 19 -5.17 1.32 -3.88
C TYR A 19 -5.54 0.52 -5.13
N THR A 20 -5.62 1.22 -6.25
CA THR A 20 -5.83 0.66 -7.57
C THR A 20 -4.88 1.35 -8.54
N THR A 21 -4.67 0.73 -9.69
CA THR A 21 -3.83 1.27 -10.75
C THR A 21 -4.33 0.78 -12.10
N ASP A 22 -3.89 1.42 -13.18
CA ASP A 22 -4.11 0.94 -14.53
C ASP A 22 -2.99 -0.04 -14.91
N PHE A 23 -3.33 -1.32 -14.95
CA PHE A 23 -2.34 -2.37 -15.21
C PHE A 23 -1.78 -2.33 -16.65
N ASP A 24 -2.56 -1.83 -17.61
CA ASP A 24 -2.13 -1.76 -19.00
C ASP A 24 -1.14 -0.61 -19.18
N GLU A 25 -1.38 0.52 -18.52
CA GLU A 25 -0.41 1.62 -18.47
C GLU A 25 0.85 1.22 -17.70
N MET A 26 0.73 0.48 -16.59
CA MET A 26 1.90 -0.05 -15.88
C MET A 26 2.74 -1.00 -16.74
N GLU A 27 2.12 -1.89 -17.53
CA GLU A 27 2.86 -2.74 -18.47
C GLU A 27 3.59 -1.89 -19.52
N LYS A 28 2.92 -0.89 -20.12
CA LYS A 28 3.58 -0.01 -21.10
C LYS A 28 4.77 0.73 -20.52
N LEU A 29 4.67 1.20 -19.27
CA LEU A 29 5.74 1.97 -18.63
C LEU A 29 6.94 1.10 -18.26
N PHE A 30 6.71 -0.11 -17.71
CA PHE A 30 7.75 -0.95 -17.09
C PHE A 30 8.21 -2.14 -17.94
N ASN A 31 7.66 -2.32 -19.14
CA ASN A 31 8.11 -3.31 -20.11
C ASN A 31 9.15 -2.68 -21.05
N VAL A 32 10.37 -3.21 -21.03
CA VAL A 32 11.50 -2.72 -21.86
C VAL A 32 11.35 -2.98 -23.35
N GLU A 33 10.55 -3.97 -23.73
CA GLU A 33 10.26 -4.23 -25.14
C GLU A 33 9.31 -3.17 -25.70
N ILE A 34 8.44 -2.60 -24.84
CA ILE A 34 7.46 -1.56 -25.21
C ILE A 34 8.04 -0.16 -25.04
N ASN A 35 8.68 0.11 -23.90
CA ASN A 35 9.25 1.41 -23.55
C ASN A 35 10.77 1.39 -23.61
N GLN A 36 11.32 1.73 -24.77
CA GLN A 36 12.77 1.84 -25.01
C GLN A 36 13.43 3.02 -24.28
N ASN A 37 12.63 3.96 -23.74
CA ASN A 37 13.11 5.12 -23.01
C ASN A 37 13.02 4.92 -21.48
N LEU A 38 12.79 3.69 -21.02
CA LEU A 38 12.73 3.41 -19.58
C LEU A 38 14.06 3.80 -18.91
N ASN A 39 13.97 4.64 -17.88
CA ASN A 39 15.12 4.95 -17.04
C ASN A 39 15.38 3.79 -16.06
N GLU A 40 16.14 2.80 -16.53
CA GLU A 40 16.45 1.60 -15.75
C GLU A 40 17.17 1.92 -14.42
N ALA A 41 18.00 2.95 -14.39
CA ALA A 41 18.75 3.33 -13.18
C ALA A 41 17.82 3.82 -12.06
N GLU A 42 16.85 4.69 -12.37
CA GLU A 42 15.83 5.13 -11.41
C GLU A 42 14.93 3.99 -10.98
N PHE A 43 14.58 3.09 -11.91
CA PHE A 43 13.80 1.91 -11.61
C PHE A 43 14.52 0.97 -10.62
N VAL A 44 15.79 0.66 -10.87
CA VAL A 44 16.60 -0.19 -9.98
C VAL A 44 16.80 0.46 -8.60
N SER A 45 16.97 1.78 -8.55
CA SER A 45 17.02 2.52 -7.29
C SER A 45 15.73 2.34 -6.47
N SER A 46 14.57 2.48 -7.14
CA SER A 46 13.25 2.29 -6.51
C SER A 46 13.06 0.87 -5.96
N LEU A 47 13.49 -0.16 -6.72
CA LEU A 47 13.46 -1.55 -6.27
C LEU A 47 14.37 -1.81 -5.06
N THR A 48 15.49 -1.10 -4.97
CA THR A 48 16.43 -1.24 -3.85
C THR A 48 15.82 -0.71 -2.56
N VAL A 49 15.12 0.44 -2.62
CA VAL A 49 14.36 0.97 -1.48
C VAL A 49 13.23 0.01 -1.08
N PHE A 50 12.55 -0.59 -2.06
CA PHE A 50 11.49 -1.56 -1.79
C PHE A 50 12.04 -2.82 -1.09
N LYS A 51 13.18 -3.35 -1.56
CA LYS A 51 13.87 -4.49 -0.93
C LYS A 51 14.32 -4.21 0.50
N ALA A 52 14.75 -2.98 0.78
CA ALA A 52 15.19 -2.59 2.12
C ALA A 52 14.04 -2.60 3.13
N ASP A 53 12.77 -2.49 2.68
CA ASP A 53 11.55 -2.40 3.47
C ASP A 53 11.73 -1.71 4.82
N TYR A 54 12.03 -0.41 4.78
CA TYR A 54 12.15 0.42 5.99
C TYR A 54 10.89 0.44 6.86
N ASN A 55 9.76 -0.09 6.37
CA ASN A 55 8.48 -0.08 7.06
C ASN A 55 8.17 -1.41 7.77
N GLN A 56 9.09 -2.37 7.86
CA GLN A 56 8.84 -3.66 8.52
C GLN A 56 8.32 -3.50 9.95
N THR A 57 8.84 -2.53 10.70
CA THR A 57 8.48 -2.30 12.11
C THR A 57 7.41 -1.22 12.28
N HIS A 58 6.78 -0.75 11.20
CA HIS A 58 5.88 0.42 11.22
C HIS A 58 4.68 0.26 12.18
N PHE A 59 4.22 -0.98 12.40
CA PHE A 59 3.11 -1.29 13.32
C PHE A 59 3.55 -1.96 14.63
N VAL A 60 4.86 -2.09 14.87
CA VAL A 60 5.37 -2.64 16.13
C VAL A 60 5.11 -1.63 17.24
N ARG A 61 4.35 -2.06 18.25
CA ARG A 61 4.04 -1.23 19.42
C ARG A 61 5.13 -1.39 20.46
N ASN A 62 5.75 -0.29 20.85
CA ASN A 62 6.69 -0.26 21.96
C ASN A 62 5.95 -0.32 23.32
N PRO A 63 6.64 -0.61 24.43
CA PRO A 63 6.02 -0.70 25.76
C PRO A 63 5.27 0.59 26.17
N GLU A 64 5.72 1.74 25.70
CA GLU A 64 5.15 3.06 26.02
C GLU A 64 3.80 3.29 25.32
N PHE A 65 3.56 2.62 24.18
CA PHE A 65 2.36 2.81 23.35
C PHE A 65 1.07 2.59 24.14
N LYS A 66 1.02 1.54 24.98
CA LYS A 66 -0.21 1.19 25.71
C LYS A 66 -0.62 2.32 26.66
N ALA A 67 0.32 2.84 27.44
CA ALA A 67 0.03 3.92 28.38
C ALA A 67 -0.39 5.20 27.65
N ALA A 68 0.28 5.55 26.55
CA ALA A 68 -0.09 6.69 25.72
C ALA A 68 -1.49 6.54 25.10
N ALA A 69 -1.80 5.38 24.55
CA ALA A 69 -3.10 5.08 23.94
C ALA A 69 -4.25 5.09 24.97
N ASP A 70 -4.01 4.56 26.17
CA ASP A 70 -4.99 4.53 27.27
C ASP A 70 -5.34 5.95 27.79
N ASN A 71 -4.42 6.92 27.64
CA ASN A 71 -4.68 8.33 27.97
C ASN A 71 -5.52 9.05 26.91
N ILE A 72 -5.69 8.49 25.71
CA ILE A 72 -6.54 9.07 24.66
C ILE A 72 -7.99 8.64 24.91
N GLN A 73 -8.86 9.62 25.16
CA GLN A 73 -10.26 9.41 25.54
C GLN A 73 -11.23 10.20 24.64
N GLY A 74 -12.52 9.85 24.71
CA GLY A 74 -13.60 10.58 24.02
C GLY A 74 -13.50 10.54 22.50
N THR A 75 -13.85 11.66 21.84
CA THR A 75 -13.84 11.79 20.37
C THR A 75 -12.46 11.62 19.77
N LEU A 76 -11.40 12.04 20.47
CA LEU A 76 -10.03 11.86 20.03
C LEU A 76 -9.65 10.38 19.92
N ARG A 77 -10.14 9.54 20.84
CA ARG A 77 -9.92 8.09 20.79
C ARG A 77 -10.56 7.46 19.56
N GLN A 78 -11.77 7.91 19.22
CA GLN A 78 -12.47 7.44 18.02
C GLN A 78 -11.68 7.77 16.75
N ASN A 79 -11.26 9.03 16.59
CA ASN A 79 -10.46 9.46 15.45
C ASN A 79 -9.11 8.73 15.36
N PHE A 80 -8.48 8.46 16.52
CA PHE A 80 -7.22 7.72 16.56
C PHE A 80 -7.38 6.26 16.13
N VAL A 81 -8.42 5.56 16.62
CA VAL A 81 -8.72 4.18 16.20
C VAL A 81 -9.03 4.14 14.70
N GLU A 82 -9.87 5.06 14.23
CA GLU A 82 -10.22 5.18 12.82
C GLU A 82 -8.97 5.41 11.95
N PHE A 83 -8.05 6.30 12.37
CA PHE A 83 -6.77 6.50 11.71
C PHE A 83 -5.95 5.20 11.61
N LEU A 84 -5.86 4.43 12.69
CA LEU A 84 -5.12 3.16 12.69
C LEU A 84 -5.75 2.13 11.75
N GLU A 85 -7.07 1.97 11.77
CA GLU A 85 -7.80 1.06 10.87
C GLU A 85 -7.57 1.44 9.40
N ARG A 86 -7.61 2.74 9.10
CA ARG A 86 -7.37 3.29 7.76
C ARG A 86 -5.92 3.08 7.31
N SER A 87 -4.95 3.30 8.19
CA SER A 87 -3.52 3.03 7.92
C SER A 87 -3.26 1.55 7.63
N CYS A 88 -3.82 0.65 8.45
CA CYS A 88 -3.75 -0.79 8.22
C CYS A 88 -4.39 -1.21 6.88
N THR A 89 -5.56 -0.64 6.55
CA THR A 89 -6.28 -0.92 5.30
C THR A 89 -5.48 -0.46 4.08
N ALA A 90 -4.92 0.75 4.12
CA ALA A 90 -4.07 1.28 3.06
C ALA A 90 -2.84 0.37 2.84
N LYS A 91 -2.12 0.01 3.92
CA LYS A 91 -0.96 -0.89 3.84
C LYS A 91 -1.33 -2.24 3.24
N PHE A 92 -2.41 -2.85 3.70
CA PHE A 92 -2.87 -4.15 3.20
C PHE A 92 -3.30 -4.07 1.72
N SER A 93 -4.01 -3.01 1.33
CA SER A 93 -4.39 -2.82 -0.08
C SER A 93 -3.17 -2.62 -1.00
N GLY A 94 -2.13 -1.93 -0.52
CA GLY A 94 -0.87 -1.75 -1.25
C GLY A 94 -0.14 -3.09 -1.47
N PHE A 95 -0.11 -3.94 -0.44
CA PHE A 95 0.41 -5.30 -0.55
C PHE A 95 -0.33 -6.13 -1.60
N LEU A 96 -1.67 -6.09 -1.60
CA LEU A 96 -2.47 -6.79 -2.61
C LEU A 96 -2.20 -6.27 -4.03
N LEU A 97 -2.12 -4.95 -4.18
CA LEU A 97 -1.83 -4.31 -5.47
C LEU A 97 -0.46 -4.71 -6.01
N GLN A 98 0.56 -4.72 -5.15
CA GLN A 98 1.91 -5.16 -5.49
C GLN A 98 1.92 -6.62 -5.92
N LYS A 99 1.26 -7.52 -5.18
CA LYS A 99 1.11 -8.93 -5.57
C LYS A 99 0.43 -9.10 -6.93
N GLU A 100 -0.62 -8.33 -7.19
CA GLU A 100 -1.33 -8.41 -8.46
C GLU A 100 -0.48 -7.85 -9.62
N LEU A 101 0.29 -6.79 -9.39
CA LEU A 101 1.29 -6.30 -10.36
C LEU A 101 2.33 -7.39 -10.68
N GLY A 102 2.89 -8.05 -9.67
CA GLY A 102 3.82 -9.17 -9.87
C GLY A 102 3.23 -10.35 -10.64
N ARG A 103 1.91 -10.58 -10.52
CA ARG A 103 1.22 -11.64 -11.27
C ARG A 103 0.93 -11.24 -12.72
N ARG A 104 0.60 -9.97 -12.97
CA ARG A 104 0.15 -9.48 -14.28
C ARG A 104 1.28 -9.05 -15.21
N LEU A 105 2.34 -8.44 -14.66
CA LEU A 105 3.47 -7.98 -15.46
C LEU A 105 4.23 -9.20 -16.00
N LYS A 106 4.15 -9.40 -17.32
CA LYS A 106 4.66 -10.62 -17.99
C LYS A 106 6.14 -10.49 -18.35
N ILE A 107 6.55 -9.30 -18.80
CA ILE A 107 7.89 -9.00 -19.28
C ILE A 107 8.29 -7.64 -18.71
N SER A 108 8.91 -7.65 -17.54
CA SER A 108 9.58 -6.47 -16.99
C SER A 108 11.05 -6.80 -16.83
N THR A 109 11.91 -5.79 -16.94
CA THR A 109 13.38 -5.83 -17.04
C THR A 109 14.07 -6.79 -16.07
N LEU A 110 13.43 -7.13 -14.96
CA LEU A 110 13.93 -8.09 -13.99
C LEU A 110 12.83 -9.13 -13.70
N SER A 111 13.06 -10.39 -14.06
CA SER A 111 12.35 -11.52 -13.44
C SER A 111 12.40 -11.47 -11.90
N SER A 112 13.39 -10.75 -11.35
CA SER A 112 13.55 -10.40 -9.94
C SER A 112 12.46 -9.47 -9.38
N CYS A 113 11.81 -8.61 -10.18
CA CYS A 113 10.66 -7.80 -9.74
C CYS A 113 9.44 -8.68 -9.45
N ARG A 114 9.21 -9.67 -10.32
CA ARG A 114 8.15 -10.66 -10.14
C ARG A 114 8.38 -11.48 -8.87
N PHE A 115 9.63 -11.84 -8.58
CA PHE A 115 10.00 -12.46 -7.29
C PHE A 115 9.75 -11.51 -6.10
N LEU A 116 10.17 -10.26 -6.20
CA LEU A 116 10.03 -9.27 -5.13
C LEU A 116 8.56 -9.01 -4.76
N PHE A 117 7.67 -8.96 -5.75
CA PHE A 117 6.26 -8.68 -5.50
C PHE A 117 5.43 -9.91 -5.11
N LEU A 118 5.88 -11.13 -5.45
CA LEU A 118 5.14 -12.36 -5.13
C LEU A 118 5.54 -12.98 -3.79
N PHE A 119 6.80 -12.88 -3.40
CA PHE A 119 7.36 -13.55 -2.21
C PHE A 119 7.58 -12.63 -1.01
N TYR A 120 7.41 -11.32 -1.18
CA TYR A 120 7.29 -10.36 -0.10
C TYR A 120 5.82 -10.08 0.20
#